data_AF-A0A5S4H4I9-F1
#
_entry.id   AF-A0A5S4H4I9-F1
#
_cell.length_a   1.000
_cell.length_b   1.000
_cell.length_c   1.000
_cell.angle_alpha   90.00
_cell.angle_beta   90.00
_cell.angle_gamma   90.00
#
_symmetry.space_group_name_H-M   'P 1'
#
loop_
_entity.id
_entity.type
_entity.pdbx_description
1 polymer ?
#
loop_
_entity_poly.entity_id
_entity_poly.type
_entity_poly.pdbx_seq_one_letter_code
_entity_poly.pdbx_strand_id
1 'polypeptide(L)'
;MNDDHEPLSARIPADVEQPDKIMYGLTTRQLVILAATAVITASVFVGVSPLLPVAVTAGLCFPLVTAGCAMALGRRDGMGLDRFVLAALDHFRRRRTLVAAPEPIPQAPAWCRVRGQLPGALRFPVRAVRQDGVMDLGGEGTAALVRAGTISFGLRTSAEQAALVGFFGRWLNSLEAPVQILIRARPVDLSDLAAHVAEAAPDLPHPALRRAAEDHAAYLDELGASRTLLVREVLIVVRDQPVPGAGRRRRARQASAVIVSRRAVEAVRALTGFGVTAEVLDADACVRVLSDTFSPGYQRPAPPADIDQPITAHITEGASQ
;
A
#
# COMPACT_ATOMS: atom_id res chain seq x y z
N MET A 1 14.10 11.63 -42.87
CA MET A 1 14.85 11.11 -41.71
C MET A 1 13.83 10.30 -40.93
N ASN A 2 13.85 8.97 -41.07
CA ASN A 2 12.89 8.09 -40.40
C ASN A 2 13.24 8.02 -38.91
N ASP A 3 12.36 8.51 -38.04
CA ASP A 3 12.44 8.29 -36.60
C ASP A 3 11.99 6.85 -36.30
N ASP A 4 12.90 5.90 -36.50
CA ASP A 4 12.79 4.54 -35.95
C ASP A 4 13.04 4.61 -34.43
N HIS A 5 12.12 5.21 -33.70
CA HIS A 5 12.13 5.19 -32.24
C HIS A 5 11.29 4.01 -31.77
N GLU A 6 11.95 2.86 -31.59
CA GLU A 6 11.36 1.75 -30.84
C GLU A 6 10.88 2.29 -29.49
N PRO A 7 9.61 2.08 -29.12
CA PRO A 7 9.16 2.39 -27.78
C PRO A 7 10.05 1.61 -26.79
N LEU A 8 10.61 2.32 -25.81
CA LEU A 8 11.41 1.74 -24.71
C LEU A 8 10.52 0.78 -23.88
N SER A 9 10.27 -0.40 -24.44
CA SER A 9 9.46 -1.46 -23.86
C SER A 9 10.42 -2.43 -23.17
N ALA A 10 10.82 -2.09 -21.95
CA ALA A 10 11.50 -3.06 -21.10
C ALA A 10 10.52 -4.19 -20.78
N ARG A 11 10.84 -5.42 -21.21
CA ARG A 11 10.06 -6.60 -20.86
C ARG A 11 10.36 -6.95 -19.40
N ILE A 12 9.65 -6.30 -18.48
CA ILE A 12 9.78 -6.55 -17.04
C ILE A 12 9.21 -7.94 -16.77
N PRO A 13 10.00 -8.90 -16.25
CA PRO A 13 9.47 -10.19 -15.83
C PRO A 13 8.40 -9.95 -14.76
N ALA A 14 7.22 -10.56 -14.94
CA ALA A 14 6.04 -10.30 -14.11
C ALA A 14 6.22 -10.68 -12.63
N ASP A 15 7.28 -11.41 -12.27
CA ASP A 15 7.58 -11.88 -10.92
C ASP A 15 9.04 -11.55 -10.58
N VAL A 16 9.28 -10.36 -10.02
CA VAL A 16 10.60 -9.87 -9.62
C VAL A 16 11.10 -10.55 -8.32
N GLU A 17 10.19 -11.17 -7.57
CA GLU A 17 10.45 -11.84 -6.28
C GLU A 17 10.47 -13.37 -6.43
N GLN A 18 11.16 -13.88 -7.45
CA GLN A 18 11.24 -15.33 -7.67
C GLN A 18 12.10 -15.98 -6.57
N PRO A 19 11.57 -16.92 -5.77
CA PRO A 19 12.33 -17.54 -4.70
C PRO A 19 13.48 -18.38 -5.25
N ASP A 20 14.60 -18.37 -4.54
CA ASP A 20 15.81 -19.07 -4.96
C ASP A 20 15.59 -20.59 -5.03
N LYS A 21 16.07 -21.20 -6.11
CA LYS A 21 15.86 -22.61 -6.45
C LYS A 21 17.16 -23.37 -6.16
N ILE A 22 17.11 -24.30 -5.23
CA ILE A 22 18.33 -24.96 -4.73
C ILE A 22 18.58 -26.29 -5.45
N MET A 23 17.56 -27.14 -5.59
CA MET A 23 17.74 -28.50 -6.11
C MET A 23 16.58 -28.88 -7.03
N TYR A 24 16.89 -29.37 -8.23
CA TYR A 24 15.90 -29.79 -9.25
C TYR A 24 14.82 -28.73 -9.58
N GLY A 25 15.15 -27.44 -9.42
CA GLY A 25 14.21 -26.34 -9.63
C GLY A 25 13.21 -26.12 -8.49
N LEU A 26 13.36 -26.81 -7.36
CA LEU A 26 12.57 -26.66 -6.15
C LEU A 26 13.22 -25.70 -5.16
N THR A 27 12.39 -24.96 -4.44
CA THR A 27 12.81 -24.10 -3.32
C THR A 27 13.13 -24.93 -2.09
N THR A 28 13.96 -24.42 -1.17
CA THR A 28 14.24 -25.03 0.14
C THR A 28 12.96 -25.42 0.86
N ARG A 29 11.95 -24.55 0.77
CA ARG A 29 10.68 -24.72 1.45
C ARG A 29 9.88 -25.90 0.91
N GLN A 30 9.86 -26.06 -0.41
CA GLN A 30 9.20 -27.20 -1.06
C GLN A 30 9.87 -28.52 -0.69
N LEU A 31 11.21 -28.54 -0.63
CA LEU A 31 11.97 -29.71 -0.20
C LEU A 31 11.65 -30.08 1.26
N VAL A 32 11.57 -29.10 2.15
CA VAL A 32 11.19 -29.33 3.56
C VAL A 32 9.78 -29.90 3.67
N ILE A 33 8.82 -29.37 2.91
CA ILE A 33 7.43 -29.88 2.90
C ILE A 33 7.37 -31.32 2.39
N LEU A 34 8.07 -31.62 1.30
CA LEU A 34 8.12 -32.97 0.73
C LEU A 34 8.82 -33.96 1.68
N ALA A 35 9.93 -33.56 2.29
CA ALA A 35 10.63 -34.38 3.28
C ALA A 35 9.77 -34.67 4.50
N ALA A 36 9.09 -33.65 5.05
CA ALA A 36 8.16 -33.83 6.17
C ALA A 36 6.99 -34.76 5.80
N THR A 37 6.42 -34.58 4.60
CA THR A 37 5.35 -35.46 4.09
C THR A 37 5.82 -36.90 3.97
N ALA A 38 7.04 -37.13 3.47
CA ALA A 38 7.63 -38.45 3.35
C ALA A 38 7.83 -39.11 4.72
N VAL A 39 8.36 -38.37 5.71
CA VAL A 39 8.55 -38.86 7.08
C VAL A 39 7.21 -39.21 7.74
N ILE A 40 6.20 -38.35 7.62
CA ILE A 40 4.86 -38.59 8.17
C ILE A 40 4.24 -39.83 7.52
N THR A 41 4.28 -39.93 6.19
CA THR A 41 3.72 -41.06 5.45
C THR A 41 4.43 -42.36 5.80
N ALA A 42 5.77 -42.35 5.93
CA ALA A 42 6.55 -43.52 6.34
C ALA A 42 6.22 -43.94 7.78
N SER A 43 6.02 -42.98 8.68
CA SER A 43 5.66 -43.25 10.08
C SER A 43 4.28 -43.91 10.18
N VAL A 44 3.30 -43.41 9.42
CA VAL A 44 1.96 -44.02 9.31
C VAL A 44 2.05 -45.42 8.70
N PHE A 45 2.84 -45.59 7.63
CA PHE A 45 3.03 -46.88 6.99
C PHE A 45 3.63 -47.92 7.94
N VAL A 46 4.71 -47.58 8.66
CA VAL A 46 5.35 -48.50 9.62
C VAL A 46 4.41 -48.83 10.78
N GLY A 47 3.65 -47.86 11.28
CA GLY A 47 2.71 -48.06 12.38
C GLY A 47 1.49 -48.92 12.03
N VAL A 48 0.98 -48.81 10.80
CA VAL A 48 -0.31 -49.41 10.39
C VAL A 48 -0.13 -50.69 9.55
N SER A 49 0.96 -50.81 8.79
CA SER A 49 1.24 -51.99 7.96
C SER A 49 1.24 -53.35 8.69
N PRO A 50 1.62 -53.49 9.97
CA PRO A 50 1.52 -54.78 10.66
C PRO A 50 0.08 -55.11 11.11
N LEU A 51 -0.85 -54.14 11.13
CA LEU A 51 -2.21 -54.33 11.64
C LEU A 51 -3.28 -54.44 10.54
N LEU A 52 -3.02 -53.86 9.35
CA LEU A 52 -4.03 -53.76 8.28
C LEU A 52 -3.54 -54.39 6.96
N PRO A 53 -4.47 -54.89 6.13
CA PRO A 53 -4.15 -55.34 4.77
C PRO A 53 -3.49 -54.24 3.95
N VAL A 54 -2.57 -54.62 3.06
CA VAL A 54 -1.77 -53.70 2.23
C VAL A 54 -2.63 -52.67 1.49
N ALA A 55 -3.80 -53.07 0.99
CA ALA A 55 -4.72 -52.18 0.28
C ALA A 55 -5.26 -51.03 1.16
N VAL A 56 -5.54 -51.30 2.43
CA VAL A 56 -6.06 -50.32 3.38
C VAL A 56 -4.95 -49.34 3.78
N THR A 57 -3.76 -49.86 4.04
CA THR A 57 -2.57 -49.04 4.34
C THR A 57 -2.21 -48.12 3.17
N ALA A 58 -2.24 -48.63 1.94
CA ALA A 58 -2.02 -47.82 0.74
C ALA A 58 -3.10 -46.73 0.58
N GLY A 59 -4.37 -47.07 0.83
CA GLY A 59 -5.48 -46.11 0.83
C GLY A 59 -5.33 -44.98 1.86
N LEU A 60 -4.69 -45.24 3.00
CA LEU A 60 -4.41 -44.23 4.02
C LEU A 60 -3.20 -43.35 3.67
N CYS A 61 -2.15 -43.93 3.08
CA CYS A 61 -0.95 -43.19 2.67
C CYS A 61 -1.18 -42.31 1.43
N PHE A 62 -2.02 -42.75 0.49
CA PHE A 62 -2.30 -42.01 -0.75
C PHE A 62 -2.73 -40.55 -0.52
N PRO A 63 -3.78 -40.23 0.28
CA PRO A 63 -4.20 -38.85 0.49
C PRO A 63 -3.12 -38.00 1.20
N LEU A 64 -2.29 -38.59 2.06
CA LEU A 64 -1.19 -37.89 2.73
C LEU A 64 -0.13 -37.43 1.71
N VAL A 65 0.27 -38.33 0.81
CA VAL A 65 1.23 -38.02 -0.26
C VAL A 65 0.63 -37.00 -1.23
N THR A 66 -0.61 -37.20 -1.67
CA THR A 66 -1.29 -36.28 -2.59
C THR A 66 -1.42 -34.89 -1.99
N ALA A 67 -1.83 -34.78 -0.71
CA ALA A 67 -1.95 -33.50 -0.02
C ALA A 67 -0.59 -32.81 0.15
N GLY A 68 0.46 -33.54 0.54
CA GLY A 68 1.80 -32.97 0.68
C GLY A 68 2.40 -32.50 -0.65
N CYS A 69 2.24 -33.28 -1.72
CA CYS A 69 2.64 -32.89 -3.07
C CYS A 69 1.85 -31.67 -3.56
N ALA A 70 0.53 -31.65 -3.37
CA ALA A 70 -0.32 -30.51 -3.73
C ALA A 70 0.06 -29.25 -2.93
N MET A 71 0.44 -29.40 -1.66
CA MET A 71 0.87 -28.28 -0.81
C MET A 71 2.25 -27.75 -1.20
N ALA A 72 3.18 -28.61 -1.64
CA ALA A 72 4.51 -28.21 -2.09
C ALA A 72 4.50 -27.60 -3.51
N LEU A 73 3.73 -28.17 -4.43
CA LEU A 73 3.76 -27.81 -5.85
C LEU A 73 2.62 -26.87 -6.27
N GLY A 74 1.52 -26.86 -5.51
CA GLY A 74 0.36 -26.04 -5.79
C GLY A 74 0.66 -24.55 -5.62
N ARG A 75 0.21 -23.76 -6.59
CA ARG A 75 0.19 -22.30 -6.50
C ARG A 75 -1.22 -21.79 -6.76
N ARG A 76 -1.58 -20.75 -6.02
CA ARG A 76 -2.82 -19.99 -6.22
C ARG A 76 -2.48 -18.51 -6.18
N ASP A 77 -2.84 -17.79 -7.24
CA ASP A 77 -2.64 -16.34 -7.36
C ASP A 77 -1.17 -15.92 -7.10
N GLY A 78 -0.22 -16.73 -7.57
CA GLY A 78 1.22 -16.49 -7.36
C GLY A 78 1.76 -16.91 -5.98
N MET A 79 0.91 -17.23 -5.00
CA MET A 79 1.32 -17.75 -3.69
C MET A 79 1.39 -19.28 -3.65
N GLY A 80 2.33 -19.83 -2.89
CA GLY A 80 2.36 -21.27 -2.56
C GLY A 80 1.12 -21.67 -1.76
N LEU A 81 0.58 -22.87 -2.03
CA LEU A 81 -0.64 -23.37 -1.41
C LEU A 81 -0.48 -23.52 0.12
N ASP A 82 0.72 -23.83 0.58
CA ASP A 82 1.10 -23.82 1.99
C ASP A 82 0.92 -22.45 2.67
N ARG A 83 1.39 -21.35 2.04
CA ARG A 83 1.18 -19.97 2.53
C ARG A 83 -0.29 -19.61 2.48
N PHE A 84 -0.97 -20.01 1.41
CA PHE A 84 -2.38 -19.73 1.24
C PHE A 84 -3.21 -20.39 2.36
N VAL A 85 -2.94 -21.66 2.67
CA VAL A 85 -3.60 -22.37 3.77
C VAL A 85 -3.26 -21.75 5.13
N LEU A 86 -1.99 -21.38 5.38
CA LEU A 86 -1.63 -20.70 6.62
C LEU A 86 -2.31 -19.33 6.75
N ALA A 87 -2.35 -18.55 5.68
CA ALA A 87 -3.04 -17.27 5.65
C ALA A 87 -4.56 -17.44 5.83
N ALA A 88 -5.15 -18.48 5.24
CA ALA A 88 -6.55 -18.82 5.41
C ALA A 88 -6.84 -19.24 6.85
N LEU A 89 -6.02 -20.12 7.45
CA LEU A 89 -6.15 -20.52 8.84
C LEU A 89 -6.02 -19.33 9.78
N ASP A 90 -5.06 -18.44 9.54
CA ASP A 90 -4.91 -17.21 10.31
C ASP A 90 -6.12 -16.29 10.11
N HIS A 91 -6.62 -16.13 8.88
CA HIS A 91 -7.82 -15.37 8.59
C HIS A 91 -9.06 -15.92 9.30
N PHE A 92 -9.24 -17.24 9.36
CA PHE A 92 -10.35 -17.87 10.09
C PHE A 92 -10.19 -17.79 11.61
N ARG A 93 -8.96 -17.72 12.13
CA ARG A 93 -8.67 -17.56 13.56
C ARG A 93 -8.77 -16.11 14.04
N ARG A 94 -8.55 -15.14 13.16
CA ARG A 94 -8.61 -13.71 13.48
C ARG A 94 -10.03 -13.29 13.81
N ARG A 95 -10.17 -12.45 14.84
CA ARG A 95 -11.44 -11.82 15.19
C ARG A 95 -11.86 -10.89 14.04
N ARG A 96 -13.09 -11.08 13.53
CA ARG A 96 -13.62 -10.32 12.39
C ARG A 96 -14.12 -8.94 12.78
N THR A 97 -14.51 -8.76 14.03
CA THR A 97 -14.96 -7.47 14.57
C THR A 97 -13.85 -6.90 15.42
N LEU A 98 -13.31 -5.75 14.99
CA LEU A 98 -12.29 -5.01 15.72
C LEU A 98 -12.84 -3.64 16.08
N VAL A 99 -12.58 -3.18 17.30
CA VAL A 99 -13.05 -1.87 17.79
C VAL A 99 -11.85 -1.05 18.26
N ALA A 100 -11.87 0.25 17.97
CA ALA A 100 -10.91 1.19 18.54
C ALA A 100 -11.16 1.28 20.05
N ALA A 101 -10.30 0.63 20.84
CA ALA A 101 -10.38 0.60 22.29
C ALA A 101 -9.00 1.01 22.84
N PRO A 102 -8.87 2.22 23.42
CA PRO A 102 -7.64 2.65 24.11
C PRO A 102 -7.38 1.74 25.32
N GLU A 103 -8.43 1.35 26.03
CA GLU A 103 -8.41 0.40 27.13
C GLU A 103 -8.58 -1.05 26.66
N PRO A 104 -8.09 -2.04 27.44
CA PRO A 104 -8.38 -3.44 27.18
C PRO A 104 -9.90 -3.67 27.19
N ILE A 105 -10.40 -4.37 26.18
CA ILE A 105 -11.83 -4.70 26.06
C ILE A 105 -12.24 -5.53 27.28
N PRO A 106 -13.19 -5.04 28.11
CA PRO A 106 -13.61 -5.74 29.31
C PRO A 106 -14.24 -7.08 28.94
N GLN A 107 -14.05 -8.08 29.80
CA GLN A 107 -14.73 -9.36 29.64
C GLN A 107 -16.24 -9.18 29.80
N ALA A 108 -17.02 -9.98 29.07
CA ALA A 108 -18.46 -9.95 29.20
C ALA A 108 -18.85 -10.27 30.66
N PRO A 109 -19.75 -9.47 31.28
CA PRO A 109 -20.26 -9.78 32.60
C PRO A 109 -20.88 -11.18 32.66
N ALA A 110 -20.79 -11.87 33.80
CA ALA A 110 -21.22 -13.26 33.95
C ALA A 110 -22.71 -13.49 33.61
N TRP A 111 -23.56 -12.47 33.73
CA TRP A 111 -24.98 -12.51 33.39
C TRP A 111 -25.26 -12.35 31.89
N CYS A 112 -24.28 -11.90 31.11
CA CYS A 112 -24.42 -11.67 29.67
C CYS A 112 -23.92 -12.87 28.87
N ARG A 113 -24.84 -13.65 28.31
CA ARG A 113 -24.50 -14.74 27.37
C ARG A 113 -24.21 -14.15 25.99
N VAL A 114 -22.95 -13.91 25.69
CA VAL A 114 -22.51 -13.48 24.36
C VAL A 114 -22.62 -14.66 23.39
N ARG A 115 -23.35 -14.50 22.30
CA ARG A 115 -23.31 -15.42 21.16
C ARG A 115 -22.12 -15.04 20.27
N GLY A 116 -21.14 -15.93 20.16
CA GLY A 116 -19.95 -15.72 19.35
C GLY A 116 -18.78 -15.10 20.11
N GLN A 117 -17.77 -14.64 19.37
CA GLN A 117 -16.57 -14.05 19.96
C GLN A 117 -16.77 -12.54 20.18
N LEU A 118 -16.39 -12.05 21.36
CA LEU A 118 -16.31 -10.61 21.63
C LEU A 118 -15.41 -9.91 20.59
N PRO A 119 -15.67 -8.63 20.27
CA PRO A 119 -14.78 -7.87 19.40
C PRO A 119 -13.34 -7.86 19.92
N GLY A 120 -12.38 -7.85 19.02
CA GLY A 120 -10.97 -7.64 19.34
C GLY A 120 -10.62 -6.15 19.37
N ALA A 121 -9.50 -5.81 20.02
CA ALA A 121 -8.98 -4.44 19.97
C ALA A 121 -8.32 -4.19 18.61
N LEU A 122 -8.72 -3.12 17.94
CA LEU A 122 -8.08 -2.63 16.72
C LEU A 122 -6.71 -2.06 17.08
N ARG A 123 -5.64 -2.71 16.60
CA ARG A 123 -4.26 -2.23 16.78
C ARG A 123 -3.79 -1.55 15.51
N PHE A 124 -3.66 -0.23 15.57
CA PHE A 124 -3.09 0.54 14.47
C PHE A 124 -1.58 0.23 14.33
N PRO A 125 -1.07 0.01 13.10
CA PRO A 125 0.36 -0.13 12.86
C PRO A 125 1.15 1.12 13.26
N VAL A 126 0.54 2.29 13.06
CA VAL A 126 1.08 3.59 13.50
C VAL A 126 0.59 3.85 14.92
N ARG A 127 1.53 4.07 15.85
CA ARG A 127 1.23 4.34 17.26
C ARG A 127 1.11 5.82 17.57
N ALA A 128 1.91 6.64 16.89
CA ALA A 128 1.91 8.09 17.04
C ALA A 128 2.43 8.74 15.76
N VAL A 129 1.94 9.93 15.47
CA VAL A 129 2.49 10.82 14.44
C VAL A 129 3.10 12.01 15.17
N ARG A 130 4.37 12.30 14.89
CA ARG A 130 5.06 13.46 15.46
C ARG A 130 4.67 14.72 14.69
N GLN A 131 4.88 15.88 15.30
CA GLN A 131 4.58 17.18 14.66
C GLN A 131 5.34 17.38 13.34
N ASP A 132 6.52 16.77 13.19
CA ASP A 132 7.31 16.79 11.97
C ASP A 132 6.89 15.72 10.93
N GLY A 133 5.70 15.12 11.08
CA GLY A 133 5.16 14.12 10.15
C GLY A 133 5.75 12.72 10.29
N VAL A 134 6.76 12.51 11.13
CA VAL A 134 7.36 11.18 11.34
C VAL A 134 6.43 10.29 12.18
N MET A 135 6.13 9.11 11.65
CA MET A 135 5.28 8.10 12.26
C MET A 135 6.09 7.09 13.07
N ASP A 136 5.67 6.80 14.31
CA ASP A 136 6.21 5.72 15.15
C ASP A 136 5.43 4.42 14.90
N LEU A 137 6.11 3.38 14.41
CA LEU A 137 5.56 2.04 14.16
C LEU A 137 5.81 1.08 15.33
N GLY A 138 6.29 1.58 16.46
CA GLY A 138 6.50 0.84 17.69
C GLY A 138 7.75 -0.03 17.68
N GLY A 139 7.56 -1.33 17.50
CA GLY A 139 8.66 -2.30 17.35
C GLY A 139 9.22 -2.32 15.92
N GLU A 140 8.43 -1.83 14.96
CA GLU A 140 8.72 -1.88 13.53
C GLU A 140 9.48 -0.64 13.03
N GLY A 141 9.98 0.21 13.93
CA GLY A 141 10.77 1.39 13.60
C GLY A 141 9.95 2.65 13.38
N THR A 142 10.43 3.54 12.51
CA THR A 142 9.78 4.81 12.16
C THR A 142 9.58 4.92 10.65
N ALA A 143 8.63 5.75 10.23
CA ALA A 143 8.37 6.02 8.82
C ALA A 143 7.96 7.47 8.57
N ALA A 144 8.22 7.98 7.37
CA ALA A 144 7.71 9.25 6.89
C ALA A 144 7.09 9.05 5.50
N LEU A 145 6.15 9.92 5.18
CA LEU A 145 5.47 9.93 3.89
C LEU A 145 5.93 11.13 3.09
N VAL A 146 6.28 10.89 1.83
CA VAL A 146 6.50 11.93 0.84
C VAL A 146 5.39 11.80 -0.19
N ARG A 147 4.60 12.84 -0.39
CA ARG A 147 3.65 12.90 -1.49
C ARG A 147 4.38 13.39 -2.72
N ALA A 148 4.22 12.67 -3.83
CA ALA A 148 4.80 13.02 -5.12
C ALA A 148 3.69 13.27 -6.14
N GLY A 149 3.88 14.27 -7.00
CA GLY A 149 3.06 14.52 -8.16
C GLY A 149 3.38 13.55 -9.29
N THR A 150 2.60 13.68 -10.37
CA THR A 150 2.79 12.92 -11.60
C THR A 150 3.20 13.85 -12.73
N ILE A 151 4.02 13.36 -13.65
CA ILE A 151 4.38 14.07 -14.89
C ILE A 151 3.75 13.40 -16.10
N SER A 152 3.36 14.19 -17.10
CA SER A 152 2.82 13.69 -18.37
C SER A 152 3.91 13.07 -19.25
N PHE A 153 4.42 11.91 -18.84
CA PHE A 153 5.54 11.23 -19.47
C PHE A 153 5.32 10.99 -20.98
N GLY A 154 4.11 10.56 -21.37
CA GLY A 154 3.78 10.26 -22.77
C GLY A 154 3.70 11.48 -23.69
N LEU A 155 3.65 12.70 -23.14
CA LEU A 155 3.66 13.95 -23.93
C LEU A 155 5.09 14.50 -24.14
N ARG A 156 6.10 13.85 -23.56
CA ARG A 156 7.51 14.25 -23.67
C ARG A 156 8.16 13.63 -24.90
N THR A 157 9.19 14.29 -25.42
CA THR A 157 10.04 13.77 -26.50
C THR A 157 10.78 12.50 -26.06
N SER A 158 11.23 11.67 -27.00
CA SER A 158 12.00 10.44 -26.72
C SER A 158 13.25 10.70 -25.88
N ALA A 159 13.98 11.78 -26.17
CA ALA A 159 15.15 12.21 -25.42
C ALA A 159 14.82 12.61 -23.98
N GLU A 160 13.73 13.36 -23.76
CA GLU A 160 13.25 13.71 -22.42
C GLU A 160 12.80 12.47 -21.64
N GLN A 161 12.08 11.55 -22.29
CA GLN A 161 11.66 10.29 -21.68
C GLN A 161 12.87 9.46 -21.23
N ALA A 162 13.88 9.29 -22.09
CA ALA A 162 15.10 8.58 -21.75
C ALA A 162 15.87 9.25 -20.60
N ALA A 163 15.92 10.58 -20.57
CA ALA A 163 16.54 11.34 -19.48
C ALA A 163 15.80 11.13 -18.15
N LEU A 164 14.47 11.15 -18.15
CA LEU A 164 13.63 10.89 -16.97
C LEU A 164 13.80 9.46 -16.44
N VAL A 165 13.81 8.46 -17.32
CA VAL A 165 14.04 7.06 -16.95
C VAL A 165 15.44 6.87 -16.36
N GLY A 166 16.47 7.41 -17.01
CA GLY A 166 17.84 7.34 -16.52
C GLY A 166 18.01 8.03 -15.16
N PHE A 167 17.30 9.14 -14.95
CA PHE A 167 17.26 9.79 -13.65
C PHE A 167 16.60 8.91 -12.58
N PHE A 168 15.39 8.40 -12.84
CA PHE A 168 14.70 7.58 -11.87
C PHE A 168 15.52 6.35 -11.48
N GLY A 169 16.22 5.74 -12.45
CA GLY A 169 17.19 4.67 -12.19
C GLY A 169 18.34 5.10 -11.27
N ARG A 170 18.92 6.30 -11.48
CA ARG A 170 19.96 6.83 -10.57
C ARG A 170 19.43 7.08 -9.17
N TRP A 171 18.22 7.64 -9.04
CA TRP A 171 17.59 7.83 -7.73
C TRP A 171 17.39 6.50 -7.01
N LEU A 172 16.80 5.50 -7.68
CA LEU A 172 16.64 4.16 -7.12
C LEU A 172 17.98 3.54 -6.69
N ASN A 173 19.02 3.67 -7.52
CA ASN A 173 20.36 3.17 -7.20
C ASN A 173 21.05 3.93 -6.06
N SER A 174 20.59 5.15 -5.73
CA SER A 174 21.11 5.95 -4.62
C SER A 174 20.47 5.64 -3.27
N LEU A 175 19.39 4.84 -3.25
CA LEU A 175 18.68 4.51 -2.02
C LEU A 175 19.51 3.57 -1.14
N GLU A 176 19.86 4.05 0.05
CA GLU A 176 20.57 3.25 1.06
C GLU A 176 19.67 2.28 1.85
N ALA A 177 18.35 2.40 1.68
CA ALA A 177 17.36 1.58 2.37
C ALA A 177 16.13 1.36 1.49
N PRO A 178 15.36 0.28 1.73
CA PRO A 178 14.13 0.03 0.99
C PRO A 178 13.15 1.20 1.15
N VAL A 179 12.62 1.65 0.03
CA VAL A 179 11.54 2.64 -0.05
C VAL A 179 10.34 1.97 -0.71
N GLN A 180 9.16 2.23 -0.19
CA GLN A 180 7.92 1.74 -0.78
C GLN A 180 7.26 2.87 -1.59
N ILE A 181 6.96 2.61 -2.86
CA ILE A 181 6.18 3.53 -3.71
C ILE A 181 4.76 2.98 -3.78
N LEU A 182 3.82 3.74 -3.22
CA LEU A 182 2.40 3.42 -3.21
C LEU A 182 1.67 4.34 -4.17
N ILE A 183 1.03 3.77 -5.18
CA ILE A 183 0.17 4.50 -6.12
C ILE A 183 -1.27 4.15 -5.79
N ARG A 184 -2.04 5.12 -5.29
CA ARG A 184 -3.48 4.95 -4.99
C ARG A 184 -4.30 5.62 -6.08
N ALA A 185 -5.21 4.88 -6.71
CA ALA A 185 -6.23 5.46 -7.57
C ALA A 185 -7.53 5.58 -6.77
N ARG A 186 -8.11 6.77 -6.71
CA ARG A 186 -9.35 7.05 -6.00
C ARG A 186 -10.39 7.68 -6.92
N PRO A 187 -11.67 7.26 -6.85
CA PRO A 187 -12.73 7.98 -7.53
C PRO A 187 -12.81 9.40 -6.98
N VAL A 188 -12.94 10.37 -7.87
CA VAL A 188 -13.19 11.77 -7.50
C VAL A 188 -14.65 12.09 -7.81
N ASP A 189 -15.30 12.73 -6.85
CA ASP A 189 -16.61 13.32 -7.06
C ASP A 189 -16.42 14.81 -7.38
N LEU A 190 -17.02 15.25 -8.48
CA LEU A 190 -16.98 16.64 -8.93
C LEU A 190 -18.24 17.42 -8.55
N SER A 191 -19.26 16.76 -8.01
CA SER A 191 -20.57 17.38 -7.72
C SER A 191 -20.42 18.61 -6.81
N ASP A 192 -19.61 18.49 -5.75
CA ASP A 192 -19.35 19.60 -4.84
C ASP A 192 -18.60 20.76 -5.52
N LEU A 193 -17.66 20.45 -6.41
CA LEU A 193 -16.93 21.49 -7.17
C LEU A 193 -17.84 22.19 -8.18
N ALA A 194 -18.69 21.43 -8.88
CA ALA A 194 -19.67 21.97 -9.82
C ALA A 194 -20.67 22.87 -9.10
N ALA A 195 -21.20 22.43 -7.96
CA ALA A 195 -22.09 23.22 -7.10
C ALA A 195 -21.40 24.51 -6.62
N HIS A 196 -20.16 24.42 -6.16
CA HIS A 196 -19.39 25.59 -5.71
C HIS A 196 -19.18 26.62 -6.83
N VAL A 197 -18.81 26.17 -8.04
CA VAL A 197 -18.66 27.05 -9.20
C VAL A 197 -19.99 27.68 -9.59
N ALA A 198 -21.09 26.92 -9.55
CA ALA A 198 -22.43 27.42 -9.86
C ALA A 198 -22.93 28.45 -8.83
N GLU A 199 -22.64 28.24 -7.54
CA GLU A 199 -22.97 29.17 -6.45
C GLU A 199 -22.17 30.47 -6.52
N ALA A 200 -20.90 30.41 -6.94
CA ALA A 200 -20.04 31.58 -7.10
C ALA A 200 -20.30 32.38 -8.40
N ALA A 201 -20.88 31.76 -9.42
CA ALA A 201 -21.08 32.38 -10.73
C ALA A 201 -21.87 33.70 -10.71
N PRO A 202 -22.97 33.86 -9.91
CA PRO A 202 -23.72 35.12 -9.83
C PRO A 202 -22.90 36.30 -9.33
N ASP A 203 -21.92 36.06 -8.46
CA ASP A 203 -21.09 37.09 -7.81
C ASP A 203 -19.95 37.60 -8.72
N LEU A 204 -19.73 36.95 -9.87
CA LEU A 204 -18.70 37.38 -10.82
C LEU A 204 -19.05 38.74 -11.46
N PRO A 205 -18.07 39.67 -11.53
CA PRO A 205 -18.33 41.07 -11.90
C PRO A 205 -18.68 41.28 -13.37
N HIS A 206 -18.28 40.36 -14.26
CA HIS A 206 -18.48 40.49 -15.71
C HIS A 206 -19.42 39.40 -16.24
N PRO A 207 -20.43 39.73 -17.08
CA PRO A 207 -21.43 38.76 -17.55
C PRO A 207 -20.83 37.60 -18.35
N ALA A 208 -19.74 37.84 -19.09
CA ALA A 208 -19.04 36.75 -19.79
C ALA A 208 -18.34 35.77 -18.83
N LEU A 209 -17.85 36.25 -17.68
CA LEU A 209 -17.24 35.38 -16.66
C LEU A 209 -18.31 34.56 -15.95
N ARG A 210 -19.47 35.16 -15.63
CA ARG A 210 -20.63 34.45 -15.11
C ARG A 210 -21.04 33.30 -16.03
N ARG A 211 -21.20 33.57 -17.33
CA ARG A 211 -21.59 32.55 -18.30
C ARG A 211 -20.52 31.46 -18.44
N ALA A 212 -19.24 31.82 -18.44
CA ALA A 212 -18.15 30.83 -18.46
C ALA A 212 -18.14 29.94 -17.22
N ALA A 213 -18.46 30.48 -16.03
CA ALA A 213 -18.57 29.70 -14.80
C ALA A 213 -19.78 28.76 -14.83
N GLU A 214 -20.94 29.22 -15.28
CA GLU A 214 -22.14 28.38 -15.47
C GLU A 214 -21.88 27.24 -16.46
N ASP A 215 -21.28 27.55 -17.62
CA ASP A 215 -20.90 26.56 -18.63
C ASP A 215 -19.86 25.56 -18.07
N HIS A 216 -18.92 26.03 -17.23
CA HIS A 216 -17.94 25.17 -16.59
C HIS A 216 -18.57 24.22 -15.56
N ALA A 217 -19.49 24.71 -14.72
CA ALA A 217 -20.21 23.87 -13.77
C ALA A 217 -21.00 22.77 -14.49
N ALA A 218 -21.73 23.13 -15.57
CA ALA A 218 -22.45 22.16 -16.40
C ALA A 218 -21.52 21.11 -17.02
N TYR A 219 -20.33 21.53 -17.49
CA TYR A 219 -19.32 20.61 -17.99
C TYR A 219 -18.79 19.66 -16.90
N LEU A 220 -18.56 20.13 -15.68
CA LEU A 220 -18.10 19.29 -14.57
C LEU A 220 -19.15 18.23 -14.20
N ASP A 221 -20.42 18.60 -14.17
CA ASP A 221 -21.54 17.68 -13.95
C ASP A 221 -21.63 16.61 -15.05
N GLU A 222 -21.57 17.02 -16.32
CA GLU A 222 -21.56 16.10 -17.46
C GLU A 222 -20.35 15.14 -17.39
N LEU A 223 -19.18 15.68 -17.04
CA LEU A 223 -17.96 14.90 -16.93
C LEU A 223 -18.04 13.86 -15.80
N GLY A 224 -18.61 14.23 -14.64
CA GLY A 224 -18.87 13.32 -13.53
C GLY A 224 -19.90 12.23 -13.85
N ALA A 225 -20.94 12.59 -14.62
CA ALA A 225 -21.98 11.64 -15.04
C ALA A 225 -21.50 10.66 -16.12
N SER A 226 -20.62 11.09 -17.02
CA SER A 226 -20.19 10.29 -18.18
C SER A 226 -19.25 9.12 -17.83
N ARG A 227 -18.42 9.25 -16.78
CA ARG A 227 -17.42 8.24 -16.41
C ARG A 227 -16.96 8.38 -14.96
N THR A 228 -16.49 7.26 -14.40
CA THR A 228 -15.76 7.31 -13.13
C THR A 228 -14.38 7.94 -13.33
N LEU A 229 -14.21 9.14 -12.82
CA LEU A 229 -12.93 9.84 -12.83
C LEU A 229 -12.05 9.34 -11.69
N LEU A 230 -10.76 9.13 -11.97
CA LEU A 230 -9.80 8.65 -11.00
C LEU A 230 -8.66 9.66 -10.80
N VAL A 231 -8.42 10.04 -9.56
CA VAL A 231 -7.22 10.77 -9.16
C VAL A 231 -6.17 9.78 -8.67
N ARG A 232 -4.93 9.96 -9.11
CA ARG A 232 -3.77 9.18 -8.65
C ARG A 232 -3.03 9.96 -7.58
N GLU A 233 -2.89 9.37 -6.42
CA GLU A 233 -2.00 9.87 -5.38
C GLU A 233 -0.80 8.95 -5.27
N VAL A 234 0.40 9.52 -5.41
CA VAL A 234 1.66 8.79 -5.28
C VAL A 234 2.27 9.14 -3.92
N LEU A 235 2.46 8.12 -3.10
CA LEU A 235 3.08 8.21 -1.79
C LEU A 235 4.37 7.40 -1.78
N ILE A 236 5.43 8.01 -1.33
CA ILE A 236 6.73 7.38 -1.13
C ILE A 236 6.93 7.23 0.37
N VAL A 237 6.98 5.99 0.83
CA VAL A 237 7.14 5.64 2.24
C VAL A 237 8.61 5.34 2.50
N VAL A 238 9.24 6.22 3.28
CA VAL A 238 10.60 6.03 3.77
C VAL A 238 10.51 5.41 5.17
N ARG A 239 11.21 4.30 5.39
CA ARG A 239 11.23 3.59 6.67
C ARG A 239 12.66 3.45 7.19
N ASP A 240 12.80 3.48 8.50
CA ASP A 240 14.00 3.00 9.19
C ASP A 240 13.60 2.03 10.31
N GLN A 241 14.35 0.94 10.43
CA GLN A 241 14.19 -0.04 11.51
C GLN A 241 15.48 -0.09 12.31
N PRO A 242 15.52 0.48 13.54
CA PRO A 242 16.74 0.48 14.33
C PRO A 242 17.11 -0.96 14.71
N VAL A 243 18.40 -1.28 14.62
CA VAL A 243 18.93 -2.61 14.92
C VAL A 243 18.52 -3.05 16.34
N PRO A 244 17.97 -4.26 16.53
CA PRO A 244 17.62 -4.77 17.85
C PRO A 244 18.84 -4.75 18.80
N GLY A 245 18.71 -4.11 19.96
CA GLY A 245 19.78 -4.04 20.98
C GLY A 245 20.58 -2.74 21.02
N ALA A 246 20.36 -1.80 20.10
CA ALA A 246 21.01 -0.49 20.10
C ALA A 246 20.47 0.43 21.22
N GLY A 247 21.00 0.27 22.44
CA GLY A 247 20.83 1.22 23.54
C GLY A 247 19.39 1.42 24.07
N ARG A 248 19.18 2.54 24.78
CA ARG A 248 17.88 2.86 25.40
C ARG A 248 16.86 3.15 24.29
N ARG A 249 15.80 2.33 24.21
CA ARG A 249 14.75 2.36 23.15
C ARG A 249 14.30 3.76 22.71
N ARG A 250 14.18 4.72 23.63
CA ARG A 250 13.80 6.11 23.32
C ARG A 250 14.84 6.85 22.45
N ARG A 251 16.14 6.68 22.72
CA ARG A 251 17.21 7.32 21.93
C ARG A 251 17.31 6.70 20.54
N ALA A 252 17.20 5.38 20.43
CA ALA A 252 17.17 4.69 19.14
C ALA A 252 16.01 5.18 18.26
N ARG A 253 14.82 5.36 18.84
CA ARG A 253 13.66 5.93 18.12
C ARG A 253 13.89 7.36 17.67
N GLN A 254 14.50 8.20 18.51
CA GLN A 254 14.81 9.59 18.13
C GLN A 254 15.83 9.64 16.99
N ALA A 255 16.89 8.85 17.05
CA ALA A 255 17.87 8.75 15.97
C ALA A 255 17.22 8.25 14.66
N SER A 256 16.40 7.20 14.76
CA SER A 256 15.65 6.65 13.64
C SER A 256 14.70 7.69 13.00
N ALA A 257 14.00 8.48 13.82
CA ALA A 257 13.15 9.56 13.33
C ALA A 257 13.93 10.65 12.57
N VAL A 258 15.13 11.01 13.04
CA VAL A 258 16.02 11.96 12.35
C VAL A 258 16.50 11.39 11.01
N ILE A 259 16.89 10.11 10.97
CA ILE A 259 17.32 9.42 9.74
C ILE A 259 16.18 9.44 8.70
N VAL A 260 14.98 9.04 9.11
CA VAL A 260 13.81 8.99 8.23
C VAL A 260 13.42 10.38 7.72
N SER A 261 13.40 11.39 8.60
CA SER A 261 13.12 12.78 8.21
C SER A 261 14.13 13.29 7.17
N ARG A 262 15.43 13.06 7.40
CA ARG A 262 16.49 13.43 6.47
C ARG A 262 16.31 12.74 5.10
N ARG A 263 16.08 11.43 5.09
CA ARG A 263 15.87 10.66 3.86
C ARG A 263 14.61 11.09 3.10
N ALA A 264 13.54 11.47 3.80
CA ALA A 264 12.34 12.02 3.18
C ALA A 264 12.64 13.36 2.48
N VAL A 265 13.41 14.25 3.12
CA VAL A 265 13.85 15.52 2.52
C VAL A 265 14.80 15.29 1.34
N GLU A 266 15.71 14.31 1.43
CA GLU A 266 16.58 13.93 0.31
C GLU A 266 15.77 13.39 -0.88
N ALA A 267 14.73 12.58 -0.63
CA ALA A 267 13.81 12.12 -1.66
C ALA A 267 13.06 13.28 -2.32
N VAL A 268 12.55 14.24 -1.53
CA VAL A 268 11.91 15.45 -2.06
C VAL A 268 12.88 16.21 -2.96
N ARG A 269 14.08 16.55 -2.47
CA ARG A 269 15.10 17.27 -3.26
C ARG A 269 15.45 16.54 -4.55
N ALA A 270 15.64 15.22 -4.43
CA ALA A 270 15.93 14.36 -5.56
C ALA A 270 14.78 14.36 -6.56
N LEU A 271 13.51 14.41 -6.18
CA LEU A 271 12.39 14.41 -7.12
C LEU A 271 12.13 15.81 -7.73
N THR A 272 12.19 16.85 -6.90
CA THR A 272 11.98 18.24 -7.34
C THR A 272 13.03 18.69 -8.33
N GLY A 273 14.27 18.20 -8.21
CA GLY A 273 15.34 18.49 -9.17
C GLY A 273 15.04 18.06 -10.61
N PHE A 274 14.02 17.23 -10.83
CA PHE A 274 13.65 16.69 -12.15
C PHE A 274 12.23 17.06 -12.56
N GLY A 275 11.64 18.05 -11.89
CA GLY A 275 10.32 18.58 -12.21
C GLY A 275 9.16 17.73 -11.69
N VAL A 276 9.42 16.77 -10.79
CA VAL A 276 8.35 16.09 -10.04
C VAL A 276 8.09 16.89 -8.77
N THR A 277 6.88 17.41 -8.61
CA THR A 277 6.49 18.06 -7.35
C THR A 277 6.52 17.01 -6.23
N ALA A 278 7.16 17.34 -5.10
CA ALA A 278 7.23 16.43 -3.97
C ALA A 278 7.25 17.22 -2.66
N GLU A 279 6.59 16.69 -1.64
CA GLU A 279 6.51 17.29 -0.31
C GLU A 279 6.57 16.21 0.77
N VAL A 280 7.24 16.50 1.89
CA VAL A 280 7.15 15.66 3.08
C VAL A 280 5.82 15.98 3.75
N LEU A 281 5.01 14.96 4.04
CA LEU A 281 3.74 15.16 4.72
C LEU A 281 3.96 15.51 6.18
N ASP A 282 3.26 16.53 6.65
CA ASP A 282 3.20 16.91 8.06
C ASP A 282 2.29 15.97 8.86
N ALA A 283 2.09 16.29 10.14
CA ALA A 283 1.28 15.46 11.03
C ALA A 283 -0.17 15.33 10.55
N ASP A 284 -0.79 16.43 10.14
CA ASP A 284 -2.21 16.47 9.77
C ASP A 284 -2.46 15.80 8.44
N ALA A 285 -1.60 16.03 7.44
CA ALA A 285 -1.64 15.34 6.17
C ALA A 285 -1.39 13.83 6.32
N CYS A 286 -0.48 13.41 7.22
CA CYS A 286 -0.28 12.00 7.54
C CYS A 286 -1.54 11.36 8.15
N VAL A 287 -2.14 12.01 9.15
CA VAL A 287 -3.39 11.55 9.77
C VAL A 287 -4.50 11.47 8.73
N ARG A 288 -4.63 12.47 7.85
CA ARG A 288 -5.59 12.45 6.73
C ARG A 288 -5.37 11.24 5.82
N VAL A 289 -4.14 11.02 5.33
CA VAL A 289 -3.80 9.89 4.46
C VAL A 289 -4.12 8.53 5.10
N LEU A 290 -3.84 8.40 6.41
CA LEU A 290 -4.15 7.20 7.18
C LEU A 290 -5.67 7.02 7.36
N SER A 291 -6.39 8.08 7.73
CA SER A 291 -7.84 8.05 7.91
C SER A 291 -8.58 7.65 6.63
N ASP A 292 -8.14 8.18 5.48
CA ASP A 292 -8.69 7.86 4.16
C ASP A 292 -8.55 6.38 3.81
N THR A 293 -7.58 5.68 4.41
CA THR A 293 -7.37 4.24 4.18
C THR A 293 -8.44 3.38 4.85
N PHE A 294 -9.11 3.89 5.89
CA PHE A 294 -10.20 3.18 6.58
C PHE A 294 -11.56 3.37 5.89
N SER A 295 -11.67 4.32 4.96
CA SER A 295 -12.89 4.62 4.22
C SER A 295 -12.64 4.62 2.71
N PRO A 296 -12.27 3.46 2.11
CA PRO A 296 -11.81 3.40 0.72
C PRO A 296 -12.88 3.79 -0.32
N GLY A 297 -14.16 3.81 0.06
CA GLY A 297 -15.27 4.25 -0.79
C GLY A 297 -15.79 5.65 -0.49
N TYR A 298 -15.23 6.36 0.50
CA TYR A 298 -15.64 7.73 0.79
C TYR A 298 -15.02 8.65 -0.26
N GLN A 299 -15.86 9.13 -1.17
CA GLN A 299 -15.50 10.20 -2.09
C GLN A 299 -15.39 11.46 -1.25
N ARG A 300 -14.17 11.99 -1.13
CA ARG A 300 -13.97 13.27 -0.48
C ARG A 300 -14.14 14.34 -1.57
N PRO A 301 -14.90 15.42 -1.31
CA PRO A 301 -14.92 16.59 -2.17
C PRO A 301 -13.49 16.95 -2.57
N ALA A 302 -13.28 17.28 -3.84
CA ALA A 302 -12.05 17.96 -4.22
C ALA A 302 -11.96 19.23 -3.35
N PRO A 303 -10.83 19.48 -2.65
CA PRO A 303 -10.70 20.71 -1.90
C PRO A 303 -10.89 21.87 -2.88
N PRO A 304 -11.85 22.79 -2.63
CA PRO A 304 -12.04 23.92 -3.51
C PRO A 304 -10.72 24.71 -3.55
N ALA A 305 -10.30 25.09 -4.75
CA ALA A 305 -9.31 26.15 -4.86
C ALA A 305 -10.00 27.42 -4.34
N ASP A 306 -9.37 28.08 -3.37
CA ASP A 306 -9.88 29.35 -2.85
C ASP A 306 -10.01 30.35 -4.01
N ILE A 307 -11.09 31.14 -4.06
CA ILE A 307 -11.44 32.00 -5.22
C ILE A 307 -10.29 32.97 -5.57
N ASP A 308 -9.50 33.37 -4.57
CA ASP A 308 -8.38 34.30 -4.71
C ASP A 308 -7.02 33.62 -4.92
N GLN A 309 -6.97 32.28 -4.95
CA GLN A 309 -5.73 31.55 -5.17
C GLN A 309 -5.61 31.13 -6.65
N PRO A 310 -4.52 31.49 -7.34
CA PRO A 310 -4.27 30.94 -8.65
C PRO A 310 -4.20 29.41 -8.54
N ILE A 311 -4.94 28.72 -9.41
CA ILE A 311 -4.86 27.25 -9.54
C ILE A 311 -3.44 26.94 -10.00
N THR A 312 -2.57 26.67 -9.04
CA THR A 312 -1.21 26.22 -9.28
C THR A 312 -1.17 24.71 -9.08
N ALA A 313 -0.22 24.02 -9.70
CA ALA A 313 0.00 22.60 -9.46
C ALA A 313 0.45 22.29 -8.01
N HIS A 314 0.53 23.29 -7.14
CA HIS A 314 0.84 23.20 -5.72
C HIS A 314 -0.46 23.29 -4.91
N ILE A 315 -0.73 22.24 -4.13
CA ILE A 315 -1.74 22.32 -3.06
C ILE A 315 -1.09 23.16 -1.96
N THR A 316 -1.41 24.44 -1.91
CA THR A 316 -1.03 25.28 -0.77
C THR A 316 -2.06 25.00 0.32
N GLU A 317 -1.67 24.26 1.35
CA GLU A 317 -2.54 24.05 2.51
C GLU A 317 -2.81 25.39 3.20
N GLY A 318 -4.07 25.57 3.58
CA GLY A 318 -4.67 26.83 4.02
C GLY A 318 -3.87 27.56 5.09
N ALA A 319 -3.89 28.89 4.98
CA ALA A 319 -3.41 29.78 6.00
C ALA A 319 -4.11 29.49 7.33
N SER A 320 -3.31 29.08 8.31
CA SER A 320 -3.66 29.13 9.73
C SER A 320 -4.08 30.56 10.11
N GLN A 321 -5.33 30.72 10.52
CA GLN A 321 -5.75 31.76 11.46
C GLN A 321 -6.18 31.10 12.77
#